data_AF-A0A6P6DXC6-F1
#
_entry.id   AF-A0A6P6DXC6-F1
#
_cell.length_a   1.000
_cell.length_b   1.000
_cell.length_c   1.000
_cell.angle_alpha   90.00
_cell.angle_beta   90.00
_cell.angle_gamma   90.00
#
_symmetry.space_group_name_H-M   'P 1'
#
loop_
_entity.id
_entity.type
_entity.pdbx_description
1 polymer ?
#
loop_
_entity_poly.entity_id
_entity_poly.type
_entity_poly.pdbx_seq_one_letter_code
_entity_poly.pdbx_strand_id
1 'polypeptide(L)'
;MNHSERFVFIAEWYDPNASLLRRYELLFYPGDGSVEMHDVKNHRTFLKRTKYDDLRLEDLFIGNKVNIFSRQLMLVDYGDPYTARQLGSRKEK
;
A
#
# COMPACT_ATOMS: atom_id res chain seq x y z
N MET A 1 12.86 -9.02 -12.27
CA MET A 1 12.51 -8.42 -10.96
C MET A 1 12.97 -9.38 -9.88
N ASN A 2 13.52 -8.88 -8.77
CA ASN A 2 13.89 -9.74 -7.65
C ASN A 2 12.59 -10.28 -7.04
N HIS A 3 12.44 -11.60 -6.92
CA HIS A 3 11.21 -12.21 -6.36
C HIS A 3 10.96 -11.83 -4.88
N SER A 4 11.99 -11.29 -4.22
CA SER A 4 11.94 -10.79 -2.84
C SER A 4 11.73 -9.27 -2.74
N GLU A 5 11.62 -8.57 -3.87
CA GLU A 5 11.36 -7.12 -3.88
C GLU A 5 9.96 -6.84 -3.35
N ARG A 6 9.84 -5.84 -2.48
CA ARG A 6 8.57 -5.33 -1.98
C ARG A 6 8.67 -3.83 -1.81
N PHE A 7 7.54 -3.16 -1.95
CA PHE A 7 7.39 -1.74 -1.66
C PHE A 7 6.38 -1.57 -0.54
N VAL A 8 6.67 -0.68 0.40
CA VAL A 8 5.84 -0.45 1.57
C VAL A 8 5.37 1.00 1.57
N PHE A 9 4.07 1.20 1.73
CA PHE A 9 3.43 2.51 1.81
C PHE A 9 2.62 2.61 3.10
N ILE A 10 2.57 3.79 3.68
CA ILE A 10 1.55 4.14 4.66
C ILE A 10 0.30 4.56 3.90
N ALA A 11 -0.78 3.84 4.13
CA ALA A 11 -2.06 4.04 3.48
C ALA A 11 -3.13 4.45 4.50
N GLU A 12 -3.89 5.48 4.20
CA GLU A 12 -5.05 5.91 4.97
C GLU A 12 -6.35 5.43 4.33
N TRP A 13 -7.27 4.95 5.18
CA TRP A 13 -8.59 4.50 4.77
C TRP A 13 -9.63 5.02 5.75
N TYR A 14 -10.65 5.70 5.24
CA TYR A 14 -11.83 6.00 6.02
C TYR A 14 -12.76 4.78 6.04
N ASP A 15 -12.92 4.17 7.21
CA ASP A 15 -13.83 3.05 7.46
C ASP A 15 -15.24 3.60 7.73
N PRO A 16 -16.18 3.54 6.76
CA PRO A 16 -17.51 4.14 6.92
C PRO A 16 -18.36 3.41 7.97
N ASN A 17 -18.06 2.14 8.27
CA ASN A 17 -18.82 1.37 9.25
C ASN A 17 -18.43 1.76 10.69
N ALA A 18 -17.17 2.10 10.90
CA ALA A 18 -16.63 2.53 12.19
C ALA A 18 -16.55 4.05 12.35
N SER A 19 -16.81 4.80 11.28
CA SER A 19 -16.60 6.26 11.18
C SER A 19 -15.20 6.68 11.61
N LEU A 20 -14.17 5.90 11.23
CA LEU A 20 -12.80 6.06 11.69
C LEU A 20 -11.81 6.09 10.54
N LEU A 21 -10.84 7.01 10.62
CA LEU A 21 -9.65 6.99 9.76
C LEU A 21 -8.66 5.96 10.29
N ARG A 22 -8.37 4.93 9.49
CA ARG A 22 -7.40 3.88 9.79
C ARG A 22 -6.13 4.07 8.97
N ARG A 23 -4.99 3.72 9.55
CA ARG A 23 -3.69 3.67 8.88
C ARG A 23 -3.22 2.23 8.74
N TYR A 24 -2.72 1.91 7.57
CA TYR A 24 -2.16 0.61 7.23
C TYR A 24 -0.77 0.76 6.64
N GLU A 25 0.09 -0.21 6.91
CA GLU A 25 1.21 -0.50 6.02
C GLU A 25 0.68 -1.36 4.88
N LEU A 26 0.69 -0.81 3.67
CA LEU A 26 0.40 -1.52 2.43
C LEU A 26 1.72 -2.03 1.84
N LEU A 27 1.86 -3.34 1.72
CA LEU A 27 2.98 -4.00 1.09
C LEU A 27 2.55 -4.44 -0.31
N PHE A 28 3.32 -4.10 -1.32
CA PHE A 28 3.14 -4.54 -2.70
C PHE A 28 4.34 -5.37 -3.16
N TYR A 29 4.08 -6.52 -3.76
CA TYR A 29 5.08 -7.46 -4.24
C TYR A 29 5.06 -7.48 -5.78
N PRO A 30 5.93 -6.71 -6.46
CA PRO A 30 5.95 -6.64 -7.93
C PRO A 30 6.27 -7.98 -8.61
N GLY A 31 6.91 -8.91 -7.90
CA GLY A 31 7.27 -10.22 -8.45
C GLY A 31 6.06 -11.10 -8.80
N ASP A 32 4.96 -10.97 -8.07
CA ASP A 32 3.76 -11.80 -8.27
C ASP A 32 2.43 -11.01 -8.26
N GLY A 33 2.50 -9.68 -8.17
CA GLY A 33 1.31 -8.80 -8.12
C GLY A 33 0.49 -8.95 -6.85
N SER A 34 1.07 -9.48 -5.76
CA SER A 34 0.35 -9.63 -4.49
C SER A 34 0.47 -8.40 -3.60
N VAL A 35 -0.50 -8.27 -2.70
CA VAL A 35 -0.57 -7.22 -1.68
C VAL A 35 -0.80 -7.80 -0.29
N GLU A 36 -0.29 -7.13 0.72
CA GLU A 36 -0.52 -7.42 2.14
C GLU A 36 -0.77 -6.09 2.89
N MET A 37 -1.59 -6.13 3.95
CA MET A 37 -1.83 -4.95 4.78
C MET A 37 -1.75 -5.25 6.27
N HIS A 38 -1.00 -4.43 7.00
CA HIS A 38 -0.94 -4.47 8.47
C HIS A 38 -1.54 -3.20 9.07
N ASP A 39 -2.37 -3.36 10.09
CA ASP A 39 -2.90 -2.25 10.90
C ASP A 39 -1.77 -1.68 11.75
N VAL A 40 -1.42 -0.41 11.49
CA VAL A 40 -0.29 0.28 12.16
C VAL A 40 -0.57 0.46 13.64
N LYS A 41 -1.82 0.78 14.02
CA LYS A 41 -2.19 1.09 15.39
C LYS A 41 -2.23 -0.17 16.25
N ASN A 42 -2.76 -1.25 15.69
CA ASN A 42 -3.01 -2.48 16.43
C ASN A 42 -1.93 -3.55 16.22
N HIS A 43 -0.90 -3.26 15.42
CA HIS A 43 0.21 -4.17 15.08
C HIS A 43 -0.26 -5.58 14.68
N ARG A 44 -1.32 -5.65 13.86
CA ARG A 44 -1.93 -6.91 13.43
C ARG A 44 -2.14 -6.95 11.93
N THR A 45 -2.14 -8.16 11.37
CA THR A 45 -2.49 -8.36 9.97
C THR A 45 -3.95 -7.99 9.74
N PHE A 46 -4.18 -7.10 8.76
CA PHE A 46 -5.51 -6.70 8.31
C PHE A 46 -5.91 -7.48 7.05
N LEU A 47 -5.01 -7.57 6.08
CA LEU A 47 -5.15 -8.35 4.85
C LEU A 47 -3.92 -9.24 4.70
N LYS A 48 -4.10 -10.57 4.68
CA LYS A 48 -3.00 -11.49 4.40
C LYS A 48 -2.54 -11.33 2.95
N ARG A 49 -1.26 -11.65 2.68
CA ARG A 49 -0.70 -11.64 1.33
C ARG A 49 -1.59 -12.38 0.34
N THR A 50 -2.14 -11.65 -0.62
CA THR A 50 -3.12 -12.15 -1.59
C THR A 50 -2.82 -11.52 -2.94
N LYS A 51 -2.96 -12.28 -4.04
CA LYS A 51 -2.84 -11.73 -5.39
C LYS A 51 -3.87 -10.64 -5.65
N TYR A 52 -3.44 -9.57 -6.30
CA TYR A 52 -4.29 -8.45 -6.65
C TYR A 52 -3.79 -7.79 -7.95
N ASP A 53 -4.26 -8.33 -9.07
CA ASP A 53 -3.74 -7.99 -10.41
C ASP A 53 -4.14 -6.57 -10.90
N ASP A 54 -5.10 -5.93 -10.22
CA ASP A 54 -5.60 -4.60 -10.58
C ASP A 54 -4.70 -3.45 -10.08
N LEU A 55 -3.72 -3.72 -9.21
CA LEU A 55 -2.80 -2.71 -8.70
C LEU A 55 -1.46 -2.79 -9.44
N ARG A 56 -1.05 -1.67 -10.04
CA ARG A 56 0.21 -1.59 -10.77
C ARG A 56 1.21 -0.71 -10.03
N LEU A 57 2.48 -0.96 -10.30
CA LEU A 57 3.57 -0.18 -9.71
C LEU A 57 3.52 1.31 -10.11
N GLU A 58 2.88 1.63 -11.24
CA GLU A 58 2.66 3.03 -11.69
C GLU A 58 1.66 3.79 -10.82
N ASP A 59 0.72 3.09 -10.15
CA ASP A 59 -0.25 3.68 -9.24
C ASP A 59 0.35 3.94 -7.83
N LEU A 60 1.55 3.44 -7.57
CA LEU A 60 2.19 3.48 -6.25
C LEU A 60 3.08 4.71 -6.08
N PHE A 61 2.46 5.85 -5.82
CA PHE A 61 3.12 7.10 -5.45
C PHE A 61 2.31 7.88 -4.40
N ILE A 62 3.00 8.73 -3.62
CA ILE A 62 2.37 9.50 -2.54
C ILE A 62 1.35 10.50 -3.11
N GLY A 63 0.16 10.53 -2.50
CA GLY A 63 -0.98 11.33 -2.93
C GLY A 63 -1.99 10.55 -3.76
N ASN A 64 -1.60 9.43 -4.38
CA ASN A 64 -2.53 8.64 -5.16
C ASN A 64 -3.56 7.91 -4.29
N LYS A 65 -4.73 7.64 -4.87
CA LYS A 65 -5.77 6.81 -4.30
C LYS A 65 -5.85 5.50 -5.05
N VAL A 66 -5.57 4.39 -4.36
CA VAL A 66 -5.63 3.05 -4.92
C VAL A 66 -6.82 2.29 -4.35
N ASN A 67 -7.47 1.48 -5.17
CA ASN A 67 -8.55 0.61 -4.70
C ASN A 67 -7.99 -0.78 -4.42
N ILE A 68 -8.28 -1.33 -3.24
CA ILE A 68 -7.93 -2.71 -2.88
C ILE A 68 -9.15 -3.35 -2.20
N PHE A 69 -9.72 -4.39 -2.81
CA PHE A 69 -10.92 -5.09 -2.30
C PHE A 69 -12.03 -4.12 -1.84
N SER A 70 -12.44 -3.20 -2.72
CA SER A 70 -13.45 -2.15 -2.48
C SER A 70 -13.12 -1.12 -1.40
N ARG A 71 -11.84 -1.01 -1.01
CA ARG A 71 -11.36 0.05 -0.11
C ARG A 71 -10.52 1.03 -0.90
N GLN A 72 -10.93 2.30 -0.91
CA GLN A 72 -10.15 3.38 -1.50
C GLN A 72 -9.12 3.86 -0.47
N LEU A 73 -7.86 3.48 -0.69
CA LEU A 73 -6.71 3.78 0.16
C LEU A 73 -5.96 4.99 -0.40
N MET A 74 -5.70 5.99 0.43
CA MET A 74 -4.82 7.10 0.07
C MET A 74 -3.39 6.78 0.50
N LEU A 75 -2.43 6.82 -0.42
CA LEU A 75 -1.01 6.62 -0.11
C LEU A 75 -0.44 7.93 0.45
N VAL A 76 -0.11 7.97 1.74
CA VAL A 76 0.27 9.21 2.44
C VAL A 76 1.75 9.30 2.76
N ASP A 77 2.45 8.17 2.87
CA ASP A 77 3.90 8.13 3.11
C ASP A 77 4.52 6.82 2.62
N TYR A 78 5.84 6.75 2.60
CA TYR A 78 6.58 5.50 2.41
C TYR A 78 6.74 4.79 3.75
N GLY A 79 6.52 3.47 3.75
CA GLY A 79 6.65 2.64 4.96
C GLY A 79 8.08 2.23 5.29
N ASP A 80 9.02 2.38 4.34
CA ASP A 80 10.45 2.16 4.61
C ASP A 80 11.39 3.03 3.75
N PRO A 81 12.66 3.21 4.18
CA PRO A 81 13.64 4.01 3.43
C PRO A 81 13.99 3.43 2.06
N TYR A 82 13.86 2.11 1.90
CA TYR A 82 14.14 1.44 0.63
C TYR A 82 13.14 1.88 -0.45
N THR A 83 11.85 1.86 -0.11
CA THR A 83 10.74 2.28 -0.96
C THR A 83 10.86 3.76 -1.27
N ALA A 84 11.13 4.60 -0.26
CA ALA A 84 11.34 6.03 -0.46
C ALA A 84 12.50 6.31 -1.44
N ARG A 85 13.59 5.53 -1.37
CA ARG A 85 14.72 5.70 -2.29
C ARG A 85 14.39 5.24 -3.72
N GLN A 86 13.67 4.14 -3.88
CA GLN A 86 13.35 3.57 -5.19
C GLN A 86 12.24 4.33 -5.91
N LEU A 87 11.23 4.79 -5.17
CA LEU A 87 10.01 5.38 -5.72
C LEU A 87 9.87 6.88 -5.42
N GLY A 88 10.73 7.47 -4.58
CA GLY A 88 10.67 8.88 -4.17
C GLY A 88 10.77 9.91 -5.30
N SER A 89 11.33 9.53 -6.45
CA SER A 89 11.39 10.37 -7.65
C SER A 89 10.15 10.26 -8.54
N ARG A 90 9.26 9.29 -8.29
CA ARG A 90 7.98 9.18 -9.00
C ARG A 90 7.01 10.19 -8.41
N LYS A 91 6.92 11.35 -9.07
CA LYS A 91 5.82 12.30 -8.89
C LYS A 91 4.77 12.01 -9.96
N GLU A 92 3.50 12.20 -9.58
CA GLU A 92 2.32 12.19 -10.44
C GLU A 92 2.66 12.81 -11.82
N LYS A 93 2.37 12.09 -12.90
CA LYS A 93 2.71 12.49 -14.27
C LYS A 93 1.54 13.21 -14.92
#